data_AF-A0AA87RFP2-F1
#
_entry.id   AF-A0AA87RFP2-F1
#
_cell.length_a   1.000
_cell.length_b   1.000
_cell.length_c   1.000
_cell.angle_alpha   90.00
_cell.angle_beta   90.00
_cell.angle_gamma   90.00
#
_symmetry.space_group_name_H-M   'P 1'
#
loop_
_entity.id
_entity.type
_entity.pdbx_description
1 polymer ?
#
loop_
_entity_poly.entity_id
_entity_poly.type
_entity_poly.pdbx_seq_one_letter_code
_entity_poly.pdbx_strand_id
1 'polypeptide(L)'
;MTDAADSPVNSDVAELSYEQARDELVRVVTALESGGASLEESLALWERGSALADRCEQWLQGAKARLDAARSASGAAADADRTDGADRA
;
A
#
# COMPACT_ATOMS: atom_id res chain seq x y z
N MET A 1 17.82 12.40 12.17
CA MET A 1 16.48 12.12 11.63
C MET A 1 16.50 10.67 11.22
N THR A 2 16.41 9.80 12.22
CA THR A 2 16.53 8.34 12.06
C THR A 2 15.15 7.85 11.68
N ASP A 3 15.04 7.31 10.47
CA ASP A 3 13.81 6.78 9.92
C ASP A 3 13.37 5.58 10.77
N ALA A 4 12.19 5.66 11.36
CA ALA A 4 11.64 4.64 12.27
C ALA A 4 11.27 3.33 11.54
N ALA A 5 11.43 3.25 10.21
CA ALA A 5 11.20 2.03 9.45
C ALA A 5 12.35 1.01 9.54
N ASP A 6 13.53 1.38 10.06
CA ASP A 6 14.72 0.51 10.14
C ASP A 6 14.96 -0.05 11.55
N SER A 7 13.90 -0.46 12.26
CA SER A 7 14.05 -1.35 13.41
C SER A 7 14.04 -2.80 12.92
N PRO A 8 15.05 -3.64 13.24
CA PRO A 8 15.21 -5.00 12.70
C PRO A 8 14.03 -5.95 13.00
N VAL A 9 13.10 -5.53 13.86
CA VAL A 9 11.91 -6.29 14.28
C VAL A 9 10.74 -6.23 13.29
N ASN A 10 10.76 -5.31 12.31
CA ASN A 10 9.70 -5.19 11.28
C ASN A 10 10.22 -5.30 9.85
N SER A 11 11.49 -5.68 9.65
CA SER A 11 12.10 -5.79 8.32
C SER A 11 11.42 -6.85 7.44
N ASP A 12 10.78 -7.84 8.04
CA ASP A 12 10.00 -8.88 7.36
C ASP A 12 8.76 -8.32 6.64
N VAL A 13 8.18 -7.22 7.16
CA VAL A 13 6.95 -6.61 6.62
C VAL A 13 7.12 -6.17 5.17
N ALA A 14 8.32 -5.75 4.78
CA ALA A 14 8.62 -5.32 3.42
C ALA A 14 8.45 -6.45 2.37
N GLU A 15 8.58 -7.71 2.80
CA GLU A 15 8.47 -8.88 1.93
C GLU A 15 7.04 -9.40 1.79
N LEU A 16 6.11 -8.92 2.62
CA LEU A 16 4.72 -9.40 2.63
C LEU A 16 3.95 -8.98 1.38
N SER A 17 3.10 -9.88 0.89
CA SER A 17 2.03 -9.54 -0.06
C SER A 17 0.96 -8.69 0.62
N TYR A 18 0.13 -8.00 -0.18
CA TYR A 18 -0.98 -7.19 0.34
C TYR A 18 -1.91 -7.97 1.27
N GLU A 19 -2.33 -9.17 0.86
CA GLU A 19 -3.27 -9.99 1.65
C GLU A 19 -2.65 -10.43 2.98
N GLN A 20 -1.38 -10.82 2.97
CA GLN A 20 -0.65 -11.19 4.20
C GLN A 20 -0.50 -9.98 5.14
N ALA A 21 -0.10 -8.82 4.61
CA ALA A 21 0.06 -7.61 5.41
C ALA A 21 -1.28 -7.16 6.00
N ARG A 22 -2.37 -7.19 5.22
CA ARG A 22 -3.72 -6.86 5.69
C ARG A 22 -4.18 -7.81 6.80
N ASP A 23 -4.05 -9.12 6.58
CA ASP A 23 -4.51 -10.12 7.54
C ASP A 23 -3.76 -10.02 8.86
N GLU A 24 -2.46 -9.72 8.80
CA GLU A 24 -1.67 -9.49 10.00
C GLU A 24 -2.03 -8.17 10.69
N LEU A 25 -2.26 -7.09 9.93
CA LEU A 25 -2.71 -5.81 10.47
C LEU A 25 -4.01 -5.97 11.25
N VAL A 26 -4.97 -6.75 10.74
CA VAL A 26 -6.23 -7.07 11.44
C VAL A 26 -5.96 -7.76 12.77
N ARG A 27 -4.99 -8.70 12.82
CA ARG A 27 -4.62 -9.38 14.08
C ARG A 27 -4.01 -8.41 15.09
N VAL A 28 -3.12 -7.53 14.64
CA VAL A 28 -2.48 -6.51 15.49
C VAL A 28 -3.52 -5.56 16.07
N VAL A 29 -4.44 -5.04 15.23
CA VAL A 29 -5.53 -4.16 15.67
C VAL A 29 -6.42 -4.87 16.69
N THR A 30 -6.80 -6.13 16.40
CA THR A 30 -7.61 -6.94 17.33
C THR A 30 -6.91 -7.11 18.69
N ALA A 31 -5.60 -7.33 18.69
CA ALA A 31 -4.81 -7.46 19.91
C ALA A 31 -4.77 -6.14 20.71
N LEU A 32 -4.56 -5.00 20.03
CA LEU A 32 -4.60 -3.68 20.66
C LEU A 32 -5.97 -3.37 21.27
N GLU A 33 -7.05 -3.67 20.55
CA GLU A 33 -8.42 -3.42 21.00
C GLU A 33 -8.83 -4.29 22.20
N SER A 34 -8.20 -5.45 22.38
CA SER A 34 -8.46 -6.32 23.53
C SER A 34 -8.04 -5.71 24.88
N GLY A 35 -7.13 -4.73 24.87
CA GLY A 35 -6.69 -3.99 26.06
C GLY A 35 -5.94 -4.81 27.11
N GLY A 36 -5.57 -6.06 26.83
CA GLY A 36 -4.89 -6.97 27.76
C GLY A 36 -3.35 -6.90 27.74
N ALA A 37 -2.78 -6.12 26.82
CA ALA A 37 -1.33 -5.99 26.65
C ALA A 37 -0.73 -4.99 27.65
N SER A 38 0.50 -5.23 28.09
CA SER A 38 1.31 -4.24 28.80
C SER A 38 1.63 -3.05 27.89
N LEU A 39 2.19 -1.97 28.46
CA LEU A 39 2.59 -0.79 27.69
C LEU A 39 3.64 -1.13 26.63
N GLU A 40 4.66 -1.89 26.99
CA GLU A 40 5.74 -2.29 26.06
C GLU A 40 5.21 -3.14 24.91
N GLU A 41 4.33 -4.10 25.21
CA GLU A 41 3.65 -4.92 24.19
C GLU A 41 2.72 -4.06 23.31
N SER A 42 2.01 -3.10 23.89
CA SER A 42 1.13 -2.19 23.15
C SER A 42 1.92 -1.30 22.18
N LEU A 43 3.11 -0.85 22.58
CA LEU A 43 4.02 -0.10 21.72
C LEU A 43 4.56 -0.96 20.58
N ALA A 44 5.01 -2.19 20.87
CA ALA A 44 5.48 -3.12 19.85
C ALA A 44 4.38 -3.48 18.83
N LEU A 45 3.14 -3.71 19.30
CA LEU A 45 1.98 -3.92 18.44
C LEU A 45 1.69 -2.69 17.58
N TRP A 46 1.75 -1.48 18.15
CA TRP A 46 1.54 -0.26 17.40
C TRP A 46 2.60 -0.06 16.31
N GLU A 47 3.89 -0.24 16.61
CA GLU A 47 4.99 -0.13 15.65
C GLU A 47 4.82 -1.11 14.49
N ARG A 48 4.51 -2.38 14.80
CA ARG A 48 4.24 -3.40 13.78
C ARG A 48 3.00 -3.05 12.95
N GLY A 49 1.93 -2.60 13.60
CA GLY A 49 0.70 -2.16 12.93
C GLY A 49 0.94 -1.00 11.96
N SER A 50 1.76 -0.02 12.35
CA SER A 50 2.15 1.09 11.49
C SER A 50 2.92 0.59 10.26
N ALA A 51 3.92 -0.26 10.45
CA ALA A 51 4.70 -0.81 9.33
C ALA A 51 3.82 -1.61 8.35
N LEU A 52 2.87 -2.40 8.86
CA LEU A 52 1.92 -3.16 8.05
C LEU A 52 0.96 -2.25 7.26
N ALA A 53 0.49 -1.17 7.89
CA ALA A 53 -0.36 -0.18 7.24
C ALA A 53 0.39 0.53 6.09
N ASP A 54 1.63 0.96 6.32
CA ASP A 54 2.48 1.58 5.29
C ASP A 54 2.71 0.63 4.11
N ARG A 55 2.95 -0.65 4.38
CA ARG A 55 3.09 -1.68 3.34
C ARG A 55 1.81 -1.84 2.51
N CYS A 56 0.64 -1.87 3.16
CA CYS A 56 -0.64 -1.93 2.48
C CYS A 56 -0.85 -0.70 1.58
N GLU A 57 -0.51 0.48 2.08
CA GLU A 57 -0.62 1.72 1.31
C GLU A 57 0.27 1.70 0.07
N GLN A 58 1.53 1.26 0.18
CA GLN A 58 2.44 1.14 -0.97
C GLN A 58 1.87 0.22 -2.07
N TRP A 59 1.25 -0.90 -1.70
CA TRP A 59 0.58 -1.78 -2.65
C TRP A 59 -0.59 -1.09 -3.36
N LEU A 60 -1.43 -0.38 -2.62
CA LEU A 60 -2.61 0.32 -3.15
C LEU A 60 -2.21 1.49 -4.06
N GLN A 61 -1.20 2.27 -3.67
CA GLN A 61 -0.64 3.35 -4.49
C GLN A 61 -0.08 2.80 -5.81
N GLY A 62 0.69 1.70 -5.75
CA GLY A 62 1.22 1.03 -6.95
C GLY A 62 0.12 0.51 -7.88
N ALA A 63 -0.93 -0.08 -7.32
CA ALA A 63 -2.09 -0.53 -8.09
C ALA A 63 -2.81 0.65 -8.77
N LYS A 64 -3.02 1.75 -8.03
CA LYS A 64 -3.62 2.98 -8.56
C LYS A 64 -2.81 3.56 -9.71
N ALA A 65 -1.49 3.67 -9.56
CA ALA A 65 -0.61 4.18 -10.61
C ALA A 65 -0.70 3.36 -11.91
N ARG A 66 -0.77 2.02 -11.81
CA ARG A 66 -0.95 1.13 -12.97
C ARG A 66 -2.29 1.35 -13.67
N LEU A 67 -3.37 1.54 -12.89
CA LEU A 67 -4.70 1.83 -13.45
C LEU A 67 -4.74 3.19 -14.16
N ASP A 68 -4.14 4.21 -13.55
CA ASP A 68 -4.09 5.55 -14.13
C ASP A 68 -3.27 5.56 -15.43
N ALA A 69 -2.13 4.84 -15.47
CA ALA A 69 -1.34 4.67 -16.69
C ALA A 69 -2.11 3.96 -17.82
N ALA A 70 -2.84 2.88 -17.51
CA ALA A 70 -3.65 2.16 -18.48
C ALA A 70 -4.79 3.03 -19.07
N ARG A 71 -5.41 3.88 -18.24
CA ARG A 71 -6.45 4.82 -18.68
C ARG A 71 -5.89 5.89 -19.61
N SER A 72 -4.74 6.47 -19.27
CA SER A 72 -4.08 7.48 -20.12
C SER A 72 -3.66 6.91 -21.48
N ALA A 73 -3.14 5.68 -21.52
CA ALA A 73 -2.79 5.01 -22.77
C ALA A 73 -4.01 4.77 -23.68
N SER A 74 -5.15 4.37 -23.09
CA SER A 74 -6.40 4.17 -23.82
C SER A 74 -6.98 5.48 -24.39
N GLY A 75 -6.95 6.57 -23.60
CA GLY A 75 -7.40 7.88 -24.05
C GLY A 75 -6.55 8.46 -25.20
N ALA A 76 -5.22 8.34 -25.09
CA ALA A 76 -4.31 8.80 -26.14
C ALA A 76 -4.50 8.04 -27.46
N ALA A 77 -4.78 6.74 -27.41
CA ALA A 77 -5.09 5.95 -28.61
C ALA A 77 -6.41 6.38 -29.28
N ALA A 78 -7.44 6.73 -28.49
CA ALA A 78 -8.72 7.19 -28.99
C ALA A 78 -8.65 8.61 -29.61
N ASP A 79 -7.80 9.49 -29.07
CA ASP A 79 -7.60 10.83 -29.64
C ASP A 79 -6.75 10.80 -30.92
N ALA A 80 -5.75 9.91 -31.00
CA ALA A 80 -4.93 9.72 -32.19
C ALA A 80 -5.75 9.25 -33.42
N ASP A 81 -6.67 8.30 -33.22
CA ASP A 81 -7.59 7.82 -34.26
C ASP A 81 -8.53 8.93 -34.76
N ARG A 82 -9.00 9.79 -33.85
CA ARG A 82 -9.85 10.93 -34.20
C ARG A 82 -9.10 11.99 -35.02
N THR A 83 -7.81 12.21 -34.76
CA THR A 83 -7.01 13.18 -35.51
C THR A 83 -6.60 12.72 -36.91
N ASP A 84 -6.36 11.42 -37.13
CA ASP A 84 -6.03 10.87 -38.46
C ASP A 84 -7.25 10.86 -39.40
N GLY A 85 -8.47 10.71 -38.86
CA GLY A 85 -9.71 10.76 -39.64
C GLY A 85 -10.13 12.16 -40.09
N ALA A 86 -9.67 13.22 -39.40
CA ALA A 86 -10.04 14.60 -39.69
C ALA A 86 -9.19 15.27 -40.79
N ASP A 87 -7.97 14.77 -41.04
CA ASP A 87 -7.04 15.30 -42.06
C ASP A 87 -7.18 14.61 -43.43
N ARG A 88 -8.12 13.66 -43.53
CA ARG A 88 -8.36 12.81 -44.72
C ARG A 88 -9.65 13.16 -45.49
N ALA A 89 -10.38 14.19 -45.08
CA ALA A 89 -11.64 14.68 -45.66
C ALA A 89 -11.48 16.09 -46.25
#